data_AF-A0AAP9LZ86-F1
#
_entry.id   AF-A0AAP9LZ86-F1
#
_cell.length_a   1.000
_cell.length_b   1.000
_cell.length_c   1.000
_cell.angle_alpha   90.00
_cell.angle_beta   90.00
_cell.angle_gamma   90.00
#
_symmetry.space_group_name_H-M   'P 1'
#
loop_
_entity.id
_entity.type
_entity.pdbx_description
1 polymer ?
#
loop_
_entity_poly.entity_id
_entity_poly.type
_entity_poly.pdbx_seq_one_letter_code
_entity_poly.pdbx_strand_id
1 'polypeptide(L)'
;MLSYCVPGEETRTQCVSQVLDGRIYVFSGGDAVALLIFNALENAWSAVGEVPFEAPCGEGLVLNGDYIYSINGEIKPGTRTCRMYGGLLVR
;
A
#
# COMPACT_ATOMS: atom_id res chain seq x y z
N MET A 1 -15.12 7.61 17.24
CA MET A 1 -13.89 7.17 16.56
C MET A 1 -14.04 5.69 16.29
N LEU A 2 -13.81 5.24 15.06
CA LEU A 2 -13.86 3.82 14.70
C LEU A 2 -12.42 3.37 14.40
N SER A 3 -12.06 2.16 14.84
CA SER A 3 -10.73 1.56 14.64
C SER A 3 -10.90 0.32 13.76
N TYR A 4 -10.10 0.24 12.71
CA TYR A 4 -10.11 -0.87 11.76
C TYR A 4 -8.68 -1.34 11.57
N CYS A 5 -8.46 -2.64 11.73
CA CYS A 5 -7.22 -3.30 11.35
C CYS A 5 -7.44 -4.09 10.07
N VAL A 6 -6.37 -4.33 9.32
CA VAL A 6 -6.42 -5.36 8.29
C VAL A 6 -6.38 -6.72 8.98
N PRO A 7 -7.35 -7.61 8.76
CA PRO A 7 -7.36 -8.93 9.38
C PRO A 7 -6.13 -9.75 8.99
N GLY A 8 -5.40 -10.30 9.97
CA GLY A 8 -4.24 -11.18 9.74
C GLY A 8 -2.93 -10.45 9.35
N GLU A 9 -2.92 -9.12 9.41
CA GLU A 9 -1.79 -8.26 9.05
C GLU A 9 -1.39 -7.36 10.23
N GLU A 10 -1.41 -7.91 11.45
CA GLU A 10 -1.20 -7.16 12.70
C GLU A 10 0.23 -6.60 12.84
N THR A 11 1.18 -7.14 12.09
CA THR A 11 2.58 -6.66 12.01
C THR A 11 2.78 -5.57 10.95
N ARG A 12 1.76 -5.29 10.12
CA ARG A 12 1.85 -4.30 9.05
C ARG A 12 1.91 -2.89 9.62
N THR A 13 3.11 -2.36 9.70
CA THR A 13 3.40 -1.01 10.21
C THR A 13 3.96 -0.13 9.11
N GLN A 14 3.81 1.20 9.22
CA GLN A 14 4.36 2.14 8.22
C GLN A 14 3.84 1.94 6.78
N CYS A 15 2.66 1.32 6.62
CA CYS A 15 1.98 1.26 5.33
C CYS A 15 1.57 2.66 4.87
N VAL A 16 1.45 2.82 3.56
CA VAL A 16 0.98 4.06 2.94
C VAL A 16 -0.35 3.81 2.26
N SER A 17 -1.11 4.88 2.00
CA SER A 17 -2.41 4.76 1.38
C SER A 17 -2.73 5.90 0.43
N GLN A 18 -3.66 5.62 -0.49
CA GLN A 18 -4.25 6.57 -1.42
C GLN A 18 -5.75 6.29 -1.58
N VAL A 19 -6.51 7.32 -1.91
CA VAL A 19 -7.96 7.19 -2.17
C VAL A 19 -8.20 7.26 -3.68
N LEU A 20 -9.00 6.32 -4.20
CA LEU A 20 -9.44 6.31 -5.58
C LEU A 20 -10.84 5.71 -5.67
N ASP A 21 -11.74 6.35 -6.41
CA ASP A 21 -13.11 5.86 -6.65
C ASP A 21 -13.86 5.47 -5.35
N GLY A 22 -13.66 6.24 -4.28
CA GLY A 22 -14.28 6.00 -2.96
C GLY A 22 -13.69 4.84 -2.15
N ARG A 23 -12.60 4.23 -2.62
CA ARG A 23 -11.90 3.12 -1.98
C ARG A 23 -10.54 3.58 -1.46
N ILE A 24 -10.12 3.01 -0.32
CA ILE A 24 -8.79 3.27 0.26
C ILE A 24 -7.88 2.13 -0.16
N TYR A 25 -6.88 2.46 -0.98
CA TYR A 25 -5.81 1.55 -1.37
C TYR A 25 -4.70 1.65 -0.34
N VAL A 26 -4.29 0.53 0.22
CA VAL A 26 -3.24 0.44 1.23
C VAL A 26 -2.12 -0.44 0.70
N PHE A 27 -0.91 0.07 0.77
CA PHE A 27 0.25 -0.51 0.15
C PHE A 27 1.39 -0.68 1.16
N SER A 28 2.08 -1.81 1.05
CA SER A 28 3.25 -2.19 1.85
C SER A 28 3.07 -2.00 3.36
N GLY A 29 4.20 -1.83 4.06
CA GLY A 29 4.34 -1.77 5.51
C GLY A 29 4.78 -3.10 6.12
N GLY A 30 5.69 -3.04 7.11
CA GLY A 30 6.21 -4.21 7.80
C GLY A 30 6.80 -5.25 6.85
N ASP A 31 6.24 -6.46 6.92
CA ASP A 31 6.59 -7.63 6.11
C ASP A 31 5.65 -7.88 4.91
N ALA A 32 4.71 -6.97 4.65
CA ALA A 32 3.68 -7.15 3.62
C ALA A 32 4.06 -6.56 2.26
N VAL A 33 3.84 -7.35 1.21
CA VAL A 33 3.95 -6.92 -0.21
C VAL A 33 2.59 -6.80 -0.90
N ALA A 34 1.50 -7.12 -0.19
CA ALA A 34 0.15 -7.08 -0.71
C ALA A 34 -0.36 -5.65 -0.90
N LEU A 35 -1.02 -5.41 -2.02
CA LEU A 35 -1.87 -4.24 -2.23
C LEU A 35 -3.29 -4.61 -1.79
N LEU A 36 -3.82 -3.85 -0.83
CA LEU A 36 -5.13 -4.07 -0.24
C LEU A 36 -6.07 -2.91 -0.56
N ILE A 37 -7.35 -3.21 -0.70
CA ILE A 37 -8.42 -2.21 -0.79
C ILE A 37 -9.32 -2.35 0.43
N PHE A 38 -9.59 -1.23 1.09
CA PHE A 38 -10.67 -1.09 2.06
C PHE A 38 -11.88 -0.43 1.40
N ASN A 39 -13.01 -1.15 1.45
CA ASN A 39 -14.34 -0.61 1.13
C ASN A 39 -15.02 -0.15 2.43
N ALA A 40 -15.12 1.16 2.62
CA ALA A 40 -15.73 1.74 3.81
C ALA A 40 -17.25 1.54 3.88
N LEU A 41 -17.93 1.32 2.74
CA LEU A 41 -19.38 1.09 2.71
C LEU A 41 -19.74 -0.29 3.25
N GLU A 42 -18.91 -1.29 2.94
CA GLU A 42 -19.10 -2.68 3.32
C GLU A 42 -18.28 -3.08 4.56
N ASN A 43 -17.40 -2.18 5.02
CA ASN A 43 -16.42 -2.45 6.06
C ASN A 43 -15.61 -3.73 5.79
N ALA A 44 -15.12 -3.85 4.55
CA ALA A 44 -14.49 -5.06 4.05
C ALA A 44 -13.12 -4.76 3.42
N TRP A 45 -12.20 -5.70 3.58
CA TRP A 45 -10.88 -5.69 2.95
C TRP A 45 -10.83 -6.69 1.80
N SER A 46 -10.10 -6.34 0.74
CA SER A 46 -9.84 -7.23 -0.40
C SER A 46 -8.39 -7.10 -0.85
N ALA A 47 -7.78 -8.22 -1.21
CA ALA A 47 -6.46 -8.24 -1.82
C ALA A 47 -6.58 -8.02 -3.34
N VAL A 48 -5.75 -7.13 -3.87
CA VAL A 48 -5.74 -6.76 -5.30
C VAL A 48 -4.59 -7.46 -6.03
N GLY A 49 -3.51 -7.75 -5.31
CA GLY A 49 -2.33 -8.41 -5.84
C GLY A 49 -1.11 -8.13 -4.97
N GLU A 50 0.05 -8.56 -5.48
CA GLU A 50 1.34 -8.38 -4.84
C GLU A 50 2.30 -7.70 -5.80
N VAL A 51 3.27 -6.95 -5.26
CA VAL A 51 4.33 -6.37 -6.07
C VAL A 51 5.50 -7.33 -6.25
N PRO A 52 6.16 -7.35 -7.43
CA PRO A 52 7.28 -8.25 -7.71
C PRO A 52 8.62 -7.74 -7.15
N PHE A 53 8.60 -6.88 -6.13
CA PHE A 53 9.77 -6.24 -5.55
C PHE A 53 9.64 -6.10 -4.03
N GLU A 54 10.75 -5.86 -3.34
CA GLU A 54 10.75 -5.56 -1.91
C GLU A 54 9.92 -4.30 -1.67
N ALA A 55 8.78 -4.47 -1.01
CA ALA A 55 7.85 -3.39 -0.79
C ALA A 55 8.43 -2.44 0.28
N PRO A 56 8.64 -1.16 -0.06
CA PRO A 56 9.27 -0.23 0.87
C PRO A 56 8.29 0.20 1.96
N CYS A 57 8.79 0.44 3.17
CA CYS A 57 8.03 1.02 4.27
C CYS A 57 8.24 2.53 4.34
N GLY A 58 7.19 3.29 4.66
CA GLY A 58 7.26 4.75 4.87
C GLY A 58 7.63 5.54 3.62
N GLU A 59 7.34 5.00 2.45
CA GLU A 59 7.52 5.60 1.14
C GLU A 59 6.52 6.73 0.85
N GLY A 60 6.70 7.42 -0.27
CA GLY A 60 5.63 8.24 -0.86
C GLY A 60 4.77 7.41 -1.80
N LEU A 61 3.43 7.48 -1.68
CA LEU A 61 2.51 6.88 -2.64
C LEU A 61 1.69 7.97 -3.34
N VAL A 62 1.75 8.00 -4.67
CA VAL A 62 1.05 9.01 -5.48
C VAL A 62 0.20 8.32 -6.54
N LEU A 63 -1.09 8.69 -6.59
CA LEU A 63 -1.96 8.42 -7.73
C LEU A 63 -1.96 9.61 -8.69
N ASN A 64 -1.77 9.34 -9.98
CA ASN A 64 -1.87 10.34 -11.05
C ASN A 64 -2.60 9.73 -12.25
N GLY A 65 -3.90 10.02 -12.37
CA GLY A 65 -4.77 9.36 -13.34
C GLY A 65 -4.82 7.85 -13.06
N ASP A 66 -4.51 7.05 -14.08
CA ASP A 66 -4.50 5.59 -13.97
C ASP A 66 -3.15 5.04 -13.49
N TYR A 67 -2.19 5.90 -13.17
CA TYR A 67 -0.86 5.48 -12.70
C TYR A 67 -0.72 5.62 -11.19
N ILE A 68 -0.03 4.65 -10.59
CA ILE A 68 0.38 4.65 -9.19
C ILE A 68 1.90 4.63 -9.09
N TYR A 69 2.46 5.43 -8.18
CA TYR A 69 3.89 5.56 -7.96
C TYR A 69 4.24 5.38 -6.48
N SER A 70 5.11 4.42 -6.19
CA SER A 70 5.77 4.23 -4.90
C SER A 70 7.18 4.82 -4.97
N ILE A 71 7.51 5.74 -4.06
CA ILE A 71 8.70 6.60 -4.12
C ILE A 71 9.57 6.38 -2.89
N ASN A 72 10.78 5.86 -3.08
CA ASN A 72 11.79 5.60 -2.05
C ASN A 72 11.29 4.60 -0.96
N GLY A 73 11.64 4.87 0.30
CA GLY A 73 11.27 4.10 1.48
C GLY A 73 12.30 3.08 1.94
N GLU A 74 11.99 2.39 3.03
CA GLU A 74 12.87 1.44 3.71
C GLU A 74 12.54 0.00 3.31
N ILE A 75 13.50 -0.72 2.72
CA ILE A 75 13.30 -2.10 2.23
C ILE A 75 13.77 -3.15 3.24
N LYS A 76 14.67 -2.77 4.15
CA LYS A 76 15.19 -3.55 5.28
C LYS A 76 15.57 -2.59 6.40
N PRO A 77 15.63 -3.03 7.68
CA PRO A 77 16.07 -2.19 8.78
C PRO A 77 17.36 -1.42 8.46
N GLY A 78 17.27 -0.09 8.44
CA GLY A 78 18.36 0.84 8.13
C GLY A 78 18.73 0.98 6.65
N THR A 79 18.17 0.16 5.76
CA THR A 79 18.47 0.16 4.31
C THR A 79 17.32 0.78 3.52
N ARG A 80 17.59 1.91 2.87
CA ARG A 80 16.61 2.65 2.07
C ARG A 80 16.88 2.50 0.59
N THR A 81 15.81 2.51 -0.19
CA THR A 81 15.88 2.60 -1.65
C THR A 81 15.69 4.06 -2.09
N CYS A 82 16.42 4.48 -3.13
CA CYS A 82 16.17 5.74 -3.85
C CYS A 82 15.35 5.51 -5.13
N ARG A 83 14.82 4.29 -5.32
CA ARG A 83 14.06 3.92 -6.50
C ARG A 83 12.63 4.44 -6.40
N MET A 84 12.06 4.69 -7.57
CA MET A 84 10.62 4.87 -7.76
C MET A 84 10.11 3.66 -8.53
N TYR A 85 9.01 3.08 -8.05
CA TYR A 85 8.28 2.02 -8.74
C TYR A 85 6.95 2.62 -9.24
N GLY A 86 6.67 2.46 -10.53
CA GLY A 86 5.46 2.99 -11.14
C GLY A 86 4.76 1.93 -11.98
N GLY A 87 3.43 1.98 -11.99
CA GLY A 87 2.63 1.05 -12.78
C GLY A 87 1.27 1.61 -13.14
N LEU A 88 0.64 1.00 -14.15
CA LEU A 88 -0.76 1.20 -14.45
C LEU A 88 -1.59 0.46 -13.41
N LEU A 89 -2.51 1.15 -12.75
CA LEU A 89 -3.49 0.54 -11.87
C LEU A 89 -4.63 -0.03 -12.71
N VAL A 90 -4.60 -1.34 -12.94
CA VAL A 90 -5.68 -2.05 -13.63
C VAL A 90 -6.83 -2.26 -12.63
N ARG A 91 -8.04 -1.82 -13.02
CA ARG A 91 -9.24 -1.81 -12.19
C ARG A 91 -10.22 -2.92 -12.58
#